data_AF-A0A6M5Z1S0-F1
#
_entry.id   AF-A0A6M5Z1S0-F1
#
_cell.length_a   1.000
_cell.length_b   1.000
_cell.length_c   1.000
_cell.angle_alpha   90.00
_cell.angle_beta   90.00
_cell.angle_gamma   90.00
#
_symmetry.space_group_name_H-M   'P 1'
#
loop_
_entity.id
_entity.type
_entity.pdbx_description
1 polymer ?
#
loop_
_entity_poly.entity_id
_entity_poly.type
_entity_poly.pdbx_seq_one_letter_code
_entity_poly.pdbx_strand_id
1 'polypeptide(L)'
;MSRTSRVPYHQNVYDLLQLEPGESPEAARMIAAHEAQHGPLPASVKEWYLVPQAAPLASRTYETNCFWTRSNPPGSALDLKTVLDRAAHPVVTSSGAMIGIMETYVGEWPAWWMVDLGRDNPMIWRLIDDPDGIEPERSDWNFMAWRLIGDPDGIEPERSDWNFSEFVAEPFFEKFRQLSASCPVELASGEWPDGSNGRNPLFKRFRAHANGLWLRTPDEPFHPPVIDYLTEQFGESERTPRSGHVTTYTFRPPGGTIRITADEPELTGGLSAWWVHTETPERLAEFAALLVPWGTLRDTLRADTEAARGVLQRVRG
;
A
#
# COMPACT_ATOMS: atom_id res chain seq x y z
N MET A 1 15.58 9.89 14.43
CA MET A 1 14.54 10.95 14.42
C MET A 1 13.37 10.40 13.62
N SER A 2 12.18 10.39 14.20
CA SER A 2 10.94 9.94 13.55
C SER A 2 10.66 10.81 12.31
N ARG A 3 10.23 10.15 11.24
CA ARG A 3 9.87 10.72 9.94
C ARG A 3 8.47 11.33 10.08
N THR A 4 8.38 12.64 10.28
CA THR A 4 7.14 13.38 10.01
C THR A 4 6.99 13.61 8.52
N SER A 5 6.87 12.52 7.74
CA SER A 5 6.31 12.58 6.39
C SER A 5 4.87 13.04 6.53
N ARG A 6 4.50 14.16 5.91
CA ARG A 6 3.09 14.57 5.88
C ARG A 6 2.35 13.86 4.75
N VAL A 7 3.07 13.43 3.71
CA VAL A 7 2.54 12.49 2.72
C VAL A 7 2.14 11.19 3.42
N PRO A 8 0.87 10.75 3.27
CA PRO A 8 0.37 9.54 3.91
C PRO A 8 1.16 8.30 3.52
N TYR A 9 1.42 7.43 4.49
CA TYR A 9 2.11 6.16 4.31
C TYR A 9 1.39 5.23 3.32
N HIS A 10 0.06 5.28 3.28
CA HIS A 10 -0.76 4.43 2.43
C HIS A 10 -1.30 5.16 1.19
N GLN A 11 -0.66 6.27 0.80
CA GLN A 11 -1.12 7.12 -0.29
C GLN A 11 -1.33 6.35 -1.61
N ASN A 12 -0.49 5.37 -1.93
CA ASN A 12 -0.66 4.52 -3.11
C ASN A 12 -1.97 3.70 -3.08
N VAL A 13 -2.37 3.23 -1.90
CA VAL A 13 -3.65 2.51 -1.72
C VAL A 13 -4.80 3.51 -1.89
N TYR A 14 -4.69 4.69 -1.29
CA TYR A 14 -5.70 5.74 -1.45
C TYR A 14 -5.83 6.17 -2.91
N ASP A 15 -4.72 6.31 -3.63
CA ASP A 15 -4.73 6.68 -5.05
C ASP A 15 -5.30 5.59 -5.94
N LEU A 16 -4.89 4.33 -5.73
CA LEU A 16 -5.46 3.16 -6.41
C LEU A 16 -6.97 3.08 -6.21
N LEU A 17 -7.41 3.28 -4.97
CA LEU A 17 -8.82 3.20 -4.58
C LEU A 17 -9.59 4.52 -4.81
N GLN A 18 -8.91 5.57 -5.27
CA GLN A 18 -9.45 6.93 -5.41
C GLN A 18 -10.20 7.37 -4.14
N LEU A 19 -9.62 7.03 -2.98
CA LEU A 19 -10.12 7.39 -1.67
C LEU A 19 -9.47 8.69 -1.23
N GLU A 20 -10.28 9.49 -0.55
CA GLU A 20 -9.77 10.58 0.25
C GLU A 20 -9.67 10.09 1.70
N PRO A 21 -8.47 10.05 2.29
CA PRO A 21 -8.33 9.59 3.66
C PRO A 21 -9.08 10.55 4.58
N GLY A 22 -10.20 10.08 5.12
CA GLY A 22 -10.90 10.72 6.22
C GLY A 22 -10.39 10.18 7.54
N GLU A 23 -10.48 10.96 8.61
CA GLU A 23 -10.15 10.50 9.96
C GLU A 23 -11.42 10.15 10.73
N SER A 24 -11.44 8.99 11.38
CA SER A 24 -12.48 8.60 12.33
C SER A 24 -12.21 9.28 13.68
N PRO A 25 -13.08 10.18 14.18
CA PRO A 25 -12.89 10.83 15.47
C PRO A 25 -12.87 9.83 16.64
N GLU A 26 -13.60 8.73 16.51
CA GLU A 26 -13.60 7.66 17.51
C GLU A 26 -12.27 6.92 17.54
N ALA A 27 -11.73 6.54 16.38
CA ALA A 27 -10.43 5.87 16.28
C ALA A 27 -9.32 6.80 16.81
N ALA A 28 -9.35 8.08 16.43
CA ALA A 28 -8.41 9.08 16.91
C ALA A 28 -8.43 9.19 18.45
N ARG A 29 -9.62 9.20 19.07
CA ARG A 29 -9.76 9.21 20.53
C ARG A 29 -9.20 7.93 21.18
N MET A 30 -9.47 6.76 20.59
CA MET A 30 -8.96 5.48 21.11
C MET A 30 -7.44 5.40 21.04
N ILE A 31 -6.85 5.78 19.91
CA ILE A 31 -5.40 5.83 19.71
C ILE A 31 -4.78 6.84 20.69
N ALA A 32 -5.31 8.06 20.80
CA ALA A 32 -4.78 9.07 21.71
C ALA A 32 -4.81 8.62 23.18
N ALA A 33 -5.89 7.97 23.62
CA ALA A 33 -6.01 7.43 24.97
C ALA A 33 -4.98 6.32 25.23
N HIS A 34 -4.77 5.43 24.26
CA HIS A 34 -3.76 4.39 24.33
C HIS A 34 -2.35 4.99 24.38
N GLU A 35 -2.01 5.92 23.48
CA GLU A 35 -0.67 6.50 23.39
C GLU A 35 -0.30 7.28 24.66
N ALA A 36 -1.27 7.93 25.30
CA ALA A 36 -1.07 8.62 26.58
C ALA A 36 -0.67 7.67 27.73
N GLN A 37 -1.10 6.40 27.67
CA GLN A 37 -0.87 5.43 28.73
C GLN A 37 0.27 4.46 28.44
N HIS A 38 0.44 4.05 27.18
CA HIS A 38 1.31 2.93 26.79
C HIS A 38 2.46 3.35 25.85
N GLY A 39 2.47 4.60 25.38
CA GLY A 39 3.44 5.10 24.42
C GLY A 39 2.96 5.06 22.97
N PRO A 40 3.74 5.65 22.05
CA PRO A 40 3.29 5.87 20.68
C PRO A 40 3.19 4.57 19.87
N LEU A 41 2.20 4.52 18.98
CA LEU A 41 2.14 3.52 17.91
C LEU A 41 2.94 3.98 16.68
N PRO A 42 3.43 3.04 15.84
CA PRO A 42 3.96 3.37 14.53
C PRO A 42 3.01 4.23 13.70
N ALA A 43 3.52 5.28 13.07
CA ALA A 43 2.70 6.25 12.35
C ALA A 43 1.88 5.61 11.20
N SER A 44 2.46 4.70 10.42
CA SER A 44 1.75 4.01 9.34
C SER A 44 0.64 3.09 9.87
N VAL A 45 0.82 2.48 11.04
CA VAL A 45 -0.22 1.69 11.72
C VAL A 45 -1.35 2.61 12.17
N LYS A 46 -1.04 3.74 12.81
CA LYS A 46 -2.06 4.72 13.21
C LYS A 46 -2.86 5.21 12.01
N GLU A 47 -2.19 5.66 10.96
CA GLU A 47 -2.82 6.16 9.74
C GLU A 47 -3.80 5.13 9.16
N TRP A 48 -3.38 3.86 9.07
CA TRP A 48 -4.25 2.79 8.59
C TRP A 48 -5.53 2.67 9.42
N TYR A 49 -5.43 2.66 10.74
CA TYR A 49 -6.60 2.52 11.61
C TYR A 49 -7.42 3.79 11.82
N LEU A 50 -6.89 4.96 11.46
CA LEU A 50 -7.64 6.23 11.48
C LEU A 50 -8.65 6.32 10.35
N VAL A 51 -8.40 5.66 9.20
CA VAL A 51 -9.28 5.73 8.04
C VAL A 51 -10.55 4.88 8.28
N PRO A 52 -11.75 5.49 8.30
CA PRO A 52 -12.99 4.73 8.34
C PRO A 52 -13.01 3.72 7.20
N GLN A 53 -13.33 2.45 7.50
CA GLN A 53 -13.37 1.35 6.53
C GLN A 53 -12.03 0.67 6.18
N ALA A 54 -10.88 1.13 6.69
CA ALA A 54 -9.61 0.41 6.50
C ALA A 54 -9.57 -0.96 7.19
N ALA A 55 -10.15 -1.09 8.40
CA ALA A 55 -10.32 -2.36 9.11
C ALA A 55 -11.58 -3.17 8.71
N PRO A 56 -12.75 -2.57 8.37
CA PRO A 56 -13.94 -3.28 7.85
C PRO A 56 -13.80 -4.02 6.52
N LEU A 57 -12.71 -3.83 5.78
CA LEU A 57 -12.41 -4.65 4.60
C LEU A 57 -12.19 -6.14 4.94
N ALA A 58 -12.07 -6.47 6.24
CA ALA A 58 -12.04 -7.82 6.78
C ALA A 58 -13.44 -8.41 7.13
N SER A 59 -14.55 -7.82 6.65
CA SER A 59 -15.89 -8.38 6.93
C SER A 59 -16.14 -9.69 6.18
N ARG A 60 -16.28 -10.77 6.97
CA ARG A 60 -16.83 -12.07 6.58
C ARG A 60 -18.31 -11.97 6.20
N THR A 61 -18.62 -11.38 5.05
CA THR A 61 -19.89 -11.64 4.38
C THR A 61 -19.62 -11.80 2.89
N TYR A 62 -20.14 -12.91 2.35
CA TYR A 62 -20.10 -13.29 0.93
C TYR A 62 -20.93 -12.34 0.05
N GLU A 63 -20.80 -11.04 0.24
CA GLU A 63 -21.39 -10.04 -0.61
C GLU A 63 -20.34 -9.60 -1.63
N THR A 64 -20.74 -9.67 -2.89
CA THR A 64 -19.98 -9.47 -4.12
C THR A 64 -19.38 -8.06 -4.31
N ASN A 65 -19.26 -7.28 -3.24
CA ASN A 65 -18.76 -5.91 -3.21
C ASN A 65 -17.52 -5.71 -2.31
N CYS A 66 -17.02 -6.76 -1.65
CA CYS A 66 -15.78 -6.69 -0.87
C CYS A 66 -14.58 -7.08 -1.75
N PHE A 67 -13.58 -6.19 -1.86
CA PHE A 67 -12.31 -6.39 -2.58
C PHE A 67 -11.58 -7.70 -2.20
N TRP A 68 -11.96 -8.30 -1.08
CA TRP A 68 -11.33 -9.46 -0.45
C TRP A 68 -11.90 -10.84 -0.81
N THR A 69 -12.83 -10.93 -1.77
CA THR A 69 -13.43 -12.22 -2.13
C THR A 69 -12.69 -12.91 -3.28
N ARG A 70 -11.74 -13.80 -2.95
CA ARG A 70 -11.63 -15.21 -3.43
C ARG A 70 -10.25 -15.80 -3.13
N SER A 71 -10.30 -17.09 -2.77
CA SER A 71 -9.22 -18.04 -2.39
C SER A 71 -8.98 -18.06 -0.87
N ASN A 72 -9.23 -19.21 -0.24
CA ASN A 72 -8.92 -19.65 1.15
C ASN A 72 -8.39 -18.60 2.15
N PRO A 73 -8.99 -18.52 3.36
CA PRO A 73 -9.17 -17.29 4.10
C PRO A 73 -7.84 -16.54 4.28
N PRO A 74 -7.59 -15.44 3.52
CA PRO A 74 -6.55 -14.53 3.93
C PRO A 74 -7.01 -13.93 5.24
N GLY A 75 -6.08 -13.83 6.20
CA GLY A 75 -6.36 -13.39 7.54
C GLY A 75 -7.09 -12.06 7.57
N SER A 76 -7.96 -11.90 8.56
CA SER A 76 -8.54 -10.59 8.84
C SER A 76 -7.50 -9.73 9.53
N ALA A 77 -7.26 -8.53 9.02
CA ALA A 77 -6.66 -7.48 9.83
C ALA A 77 -7.40 -7.41 11.17
N LEU A 78 -6.67 -7.36 12.27
CA LEU A 78 -7.29 -7.27 13.59
C LEU A 78 -8.02 -5.94 13.71
N ASP A 79 -9.13 -5.90 14.44
CA ASP A 79 -9.81 -4.64 14.73
C ASP A 79 -8.93 -3.73 15.60
N LEU A 80 -9.21 -2.42 15.57
CA LEU A 80 -8.41 -1.43 16.28
C LEU A 80 -8.33 -1.73 17.79
N LYS A 81 -9.43 -2.16 18.41
CA LYS A 81 -9.41 -2.44 19.85
C LYS A 81 -8.44 -3.58 20.17
N THR A 82 -8.50 -4.66 19.38
CA THR A 82 -7.58 -5.80 19.53
C THR A 82 -6.12 -5.38 19.32
N VAL A 83 -5.82 -4.52 18.34
CA VAL A 83 -4.46 -4.01 18.13
C VAL A 83 -3.99 -3.16 19.31
N LEU A 84 -4.83 -2.27 19.85
CA LEU A 84 -4.50 -1.45 21.01
C LEU A 84 -4.28 -2.30 22.27
N ASP A 85 -5.12 -3.30 22.50
CA ASP A 85 -4.98 -4.22 23.63
C ASP A 85 -3.64 -4.99 23.55
N ARG A 86 -3.23 -5.40 22.34
CA ARG A 86 -1.93 -6.05 22.11
C ARG A 86 -0.75 -5.09 22.23
N ALA A 87 -0.91 -3.84 21.79
CA ALA A 87 0.13 -2.82 21.91
C ALA A 87 0.40 -2.42 23.37
N ALA A 88 -0.58 -2.60 24.26
CA ALA A 88 -0.37 -2.40 25.70
C ALA A 88 0.52 -3.48 26.32
N HIS A 89 0.64 -4.63 25.66
CA HIS A 89 1.39 -5.81 26.11
C HIS A 89 2.21 -6.40 24.95
N PRO A 90 3.19 -5.66 24.40
CA PRO A 90 3.91 -6.10 23.22
C PRO A 90 4.75 -7.34 23.51
N VAL A 91 4.91 -8.18 22.49
CA VAL A 91 5.82 -9.33 22.55
C VAL A 91 7.25 -8.80 22.48
N VAL A 92 8.04 -9.06 23.52
CA VAL A 92 9.46 -8.64 23.55
C VAL A 92 10.32 -9.77 23.01
N THR A 93 11.02 -9.50 21.91
CA THR A 93 11.95 -10.42 21.26
C THR A 93 13.38 -9.85 21.33
N SER A 94 14.38 -10.63 20.89
CA SER A 94 15.75 -10.13 20.71
C SER A 94 15.85 -8.98 19.70
N SER A 95 14.91 -8.91 18.76
CA SER A 95 14.81 -7.86 17.73
C SER A 95 14.02 -6.63 18.20
N GLY A 96 13.41 -6.67 19.39
CA GLY A 96 12.64 -5.56 19.97
C GLY A 96 11.20 -5.93 20.32
N ALA A 97 10.43 -4.90 20.71
CA ALA A 97 9.01 -5.01 21.02
C ALA A 97 8.18 -5.06 19.73
N MET A 98 7.27 -6.02 19.66
CA MET A 98 6.43 -6.28 18.49
C MET A 98 4.96 -6.41 18.86
N ILE A 99 4.07 -6.04 17.94
CA ILE A 99 2.62 -6.15 18.10
C ILE A 99 2.02 -6.95 16.96
N GLY A 100 1.07 -7.83 17.27
CA GLY A 100 0.31 -8.57 16.25
C GLY A 100 -0.75 -7.70 15.60
N ILE A 101 -0.79 -7.70 14.27
CA ILE A 101 -1.68 -6.87 13.44
C ILE A 101 -2.64 -7.69 12.58
N MET A 102 -2.33 -8.97 12.33
CA MET A 102 -3.16 -9.84 11.50
C MET A 102 -3.01 -11.30 11.94
N GLU A 103 -4.10 -12.04 11.81
CA GLU A 103 -4.16 -13.49 12.01
C GLU A 103 -4.66 -14.15 10.71
N THR A 104 -3.78 -14.92 10.07
CA THR A 104 -4.09 -15.77 8.91
C THR A 104 -4.22 -17.23 9.33
N TYR A 105 -4.89 -18.05 8.52
CA TYR A 105 -4.79 -19.50 8.64
C TYR A 105 -4.04 -20.06 7.43
N VAL A 106 -2.98 -20.82 7.66
CA VAL A 106 -2.28 -21.59 6.63
C VAL A 106 -2.59 -23.06 6.88
N GLY A 107 -3.57 -23.58 6.14
CA GLY A 107 -4.17 -24.88 6.46
C GLY A 107 -5.02 -24.78 7.74
N GLU A 108 -4.69 -25.60 8.75
CA GLU A 108 -5.36 -25.60 10.06
C GLU A 108 -4.67 -24.72 11.11
N TRP A 109 -3.49 -24.19 10.80
CA TRP A 109 -2.66 -23.48 11.77
C TRP A 109 -2.79 -21.95 11.63
N PRO A 110 -2.93 -21.22 12.75
CA PRO A 110 -2.92 -19.77 12.73
C PRO A 110 -1.49 -19.25 12.47
N ALA A 111 -1.29 -18.56 11.36
CA ALA A 111 -0.09 -17.79 11.07
C ALA A 111 -0.30 -16.33 11.50
N TRP A 112 0.67 -15.79 12.21
CA TRP A 112 0.61 -14.45 12.80
C TRP A 112 1.55 -13.49 12.10
N TRP A 113 1.11 -12.25 11.99
CA TRP A 113 1.88 -11.15 11.42
C TRP A 113 2.05 -10.05 12.46
N MET A 114 3.29 -9.61 12.64
CA MET A 114 3.64 -8.60 13.63
C MET A 114 4.43 -7.46 13.02
N VAL A 115 4.36 -6.31 13.68
CA VAL A 115 5.19 -5.14 13.37
C VAL A 115 6.05 -4.78 14.57
N ASP A 116 7.25 -4.26 14.30
CA ASP A 116 8.07 -3.64 15.34
C ASP A 116 7.50 -2.28 15.77
N LEU A 117 7.73 -1.88 17.03
CA LEU A 117 7.31 -0.57 17.55
C LEU A 117 8.39 0.52 17.39
N GLY A 118 9.53 0.19 16.76
CA GLY A 118 10.70 1.07 16.72
C GLY A 118 10.72 2.06 15.54
N ARG A 119 9.82 1.88 14.58
CA ARG A 119 9.81 2.60 13.30
C ARG A 119 8.43 3.17 13.00
N ASP A 120 8.39 4.30 12.31
CA ASP A 120 7.12 4.90 11.89
C ASP A 120 6.41 4.07 10.83
N ASN A 121 7.17 3.46 9.92
CA ASN A 121 6.70 2.44 9.00
C ASN A 121 7.45 1.14 9.27
N PRO A 122 6.90 0.27 10.12
CA PRO A 122 7.64 -0.85 10.68
C PRO A 122 7.75 -2.00 9.69
N MET A 123 8.74 -2.86 9.92
CA MET A 123 8.88 -4.08 9.14
C MET A 123 7.85 -5.11 9.59
N ILE A 124 7.53 -6.04 8.69
CA ILE A 124 6.59 -7.12 9.00
C ILE A 124 7.35 -8.41 9.29
N TRP A 125 6.94 -9.05 10.38
CA TRP A 125 7.44 -10.34 10.82
C TRP A 125 6.34 -11.37 10.69
N ARG A 126 6.68 -12.55 10.20
CA ARG A 126 5.78 -13.69 10.09
C ARG A 126 6.24 -14.81 11.01
N LEU A 127 5.28 -15.42 11.68
CA LEU A 127 5.49 -16.67 12.38
C LEU A 127 5.67 -17.80 11.38
N ILE A 128 6.77 -18.54 11.48
CA ILE A 128 6.95 -19.77 10.70
C ILE A 128 6.87 -20.94 11.68
N ASP A 129 6.15 -21.99 11.27
CA ASP A 129 6.31 -23.30 11.89
C ASP A 129 7.79 -23.69 11.81
N ASP A 130 8.33 -24.23 12.90
CA ASP A 130 9.72 -24.66 12.98
C ASP A 130 10.07 -25.52 11.76
N PRO A 131 10.96 -25.06 10.85
CA PRO A 131 11.29 -25.79 9.64
C PRO A 131 11.96 -27.14 9.95
N ASP A 132 12.46 -27.33 11.17
CA ASP A 132 13.09 -28.56 11.61
C ASP A 132 12.08 -29.62 12.10
N GLY A 133 10.78 -29.34 12.06
CA GLY A 133 9.72 -30.33 12.31
C GLY A 133 9.69 -30.89 13.73
N ILE A 134 10.23 -30.16 14.70
CA ILE A 134 10.17 -30.55 16.11
C ILE A 134 8.73 -30.36 16.58
N GLU A 135 8.05 -31.46 16.88
CA GLU A 135 6.63 -31.47 17.23
C GLU A 135 6.28 -30.50 18.36
N PRO A 136 5.18 -29.73 18.22
CA PRO A 136 4.78 -28.70 19.17
C PRO A 136 4.04 -29.33 20.36
N GLU A 137 4.72 -30.13 21.18
CA GLU A 137 4.16 -30.54 22.48
C GLU A 137 4.32 -29.45 23.56
N ARG A 138 4.88 -28.29 23.19
CA ARG A 138 5.10 -27.15 24.08
C ARG A 138 4.48 -25.88 23.48
N SER A 139 3.33 -25.51 24.03
CA SER A 139 2.49 -24.38 23.61
C SER A 139 2.93 -23.02 24.16
N ASP A 140 4.15 -22.91 24.68
CA ASP A 140 4.74 -21.63 25.03
C ASP A 140 5.30 -20.96 23.77
N TRP A 141 4.72 -19.79 23.46
CA TRP A 141 5.11 -18.84 22.39
C TRP A 141 6.61 -18.52 22.30
N ASN A 142 7.41 -18.96 23.29
CA ASN A 142 8.85 -18.77 23.38
C ASN A 142 9.66 -19.66 22.41
N PHE A 143 9.07 -20.69 21.80
CA PHE A 143 9.77 -21.61 20.89
C PHE A 143 9.55 -21.33 19.40
N MET A 144 8.66 -20.40 19.05
CA MET A 144 8.38 -20.13 17.64
C MET A 144 9.39 -19.13 17.06
N ALA A 145 9.96 -19.47 15.90
CA ALA A 145 10.90 -18.59 15.20
C ALA A 145 10.14 -17.53 14.39
N TRP A 146 10.31 -16.26 14.77
CA TRP A 146 9.86 -15.12 13.98
C TRP A 146 10.87 -14.84 12.88
N ARG A 147 10.43 -14.78 11.63
CA ARG A 147 11.27 -14.30 10.53
C ARG A 147 10.73 -13.02 9.93
N LEU A 148 11.67 -12.15 9.58
CA LEU A 148 11.40 -10.94 8.84
C LEU A 148 10.97 -11.33 7.41
N ILE A 149 9.88 -10.74 6.91
CA ILE A 149 9.54 -10.89 5.49
C ILE A 149 10.65 -10.27 4.66
N GLY A 150 11.10 -10.99 3.64
CA GLY A 150 12.07 -10.45 2.71
C GLY A 150 13.52 -10.53 3.20
N ASP A 151 13.77 -11.11 4.36
CA ASP A 151 15.13 -11.52 4.70
C ASP A 151 15.72 -12.35 3.54
N PRO A 152 16.90 -12.00 2.99
CA PRO A 152 17.52 -12.71 1.86
C PRO A 152 17.66 -14.21 2.09
N ASP A 153 17.83 -14.62 3.35
CA ASP A 153 17.93 -16.02 3.78
C ASP A 153 16.61 -16.55 4.40
N GLY A 154 15.55 -15.74 4.36
CA GLY A 154 14.26 -15.97 5.01
C GLY A 154 13.12 -16.32 4.07
N ILE A 155 11.90 -15.91 4.45
CA ILE A 155 10.69 -16.12 3.66
C ILE A 155 10.55 -15.00 2.65
N GLU A 156 10.25 -15.37 1.41
CA GLU A 156 9.93 -14.42 0.31
C GLU A 156 11.04 -13.36 0.14
N PRO A 157 12.31 -13.76 -0.10
CA PRO A 157 13.46 -12.83 -0.19
C PRO A 157 13.28 -11.73 -1.24
N GLU A 158 12.42 -11.94 -2.24
CA GLU A 158 11.98 -10.95 -3.20
C GLU A 158 11.18 -9.77 -2.60
N ARG A 159 10.82 -9.86 -1.31
CA ARG A 159 10.07 -8.86 -0.54
C ARG A 159 10.93 -8.17 0.53
N SER A 160 12.25 -8.13 0.36
CA SER A 160 13.25 -7.55 1.30
C SER A 160 12.94 -6.15 1.81
N ASP A 161 12.22 -5.37 1.02
CA ASP A 161 11.91 -3.98 1.34
C ASP A 161 10.47 -3.78 1.87
N TRP A 162 9.78 -4.86 2.25
CA TRP A 162 8.40 -4.77 2.71
C TRP A 162 8.29 -4.20 4.12
N ASN A 163 7.73 -3.00 4.17
CA ASN A 163 7.22 -2.37 5.38
C ASN A 163 5.71 -2.59 5.49
N PHE A 164 5.12 -2.13 6.60
CA PHE A 164 3.69 -2.24 6.85
C PHE A 164 2.83 -1.67 5.72
N SER A 165 3.20 -0.52 5.15
CA SER A 165 2.44 0.07 4.04
C SER A 165 2.41 -0.81 2.79
N GLU A 166 3.55 -1.37 2.39
CA GLU A 166 3.59 -2.29 1.24
C GLU A 166 2.81 -3.57 1.53
N PHE A 167 2.94 -4.09 2.75
CA PHE A 167 2.23 -5.29 3.17
C PHE A 167 0.70 -5.13 3.14
N VAL A 168 0.19 -4.01 3.62
CA VAL A 168 -1.24 -3.71 3.59
C VAL A 168 -1.72 -3.41 2.16
N ALA A 169 -0.85 -2.87 1.30
CA ALA A 169 -1.18 -2.55 -0.08
C ALA A 169 -1.24 -3.78 -1.00
N GLU A 170 -0.40 -4.80 -0.77
CA GLU A 170 -0.27 -5.96 -1.67
C GLU A 170 -1.61 -6.63 -2.00
N PRO A 171 -2.51 -6.95 -1.06
CA PRO A 171 -3.76 -7.62 -1.40
C PRO A 171 -4.61 -6.85 -2.40
N PHE A 172 -4.54 -5.51 -2.37
CA PHE A 172 -5.19 -4.67 -3.36
C PHE A 172 -4.48 -4.79 -4.71
N PHE A 173 -3.16 -4.69 -4.75
CA PHE A 173 -2.39 -4.84 -5.99
C PHE A 173 -2.58 -6.22 -6.62
N GLU A 174 -2.55 -7.30 -5.84
CA GLU A 174 -2.82 -8.67 -6.29
C GLU A 174 -4.21 -8.79 -6.89
N LYS A 175 -5.24 -8.25 -6.23
CA LYS A 175 -6.61 -8.27 -6.77
C LYS A 175 -6.70 -7.52 -8.10
N PHE A 176 -6.07 -6.36 -8.20
CA PHE A 176 -6.02 -5.59 -9.44
C PHE A 176 -5.21 -6.29 -10.53
N ARG A 177 -4.12 -6.99 -10.20
CA ARG A 177 -3.38 -7.85 -11.12
C ARG A 177 -4.26 -8.96 -11.68
N GLN A 178 -4.99 -9.67 -10.82
CA GLN A 178 -5.92 -10.74 -11.24
C GLN A 178 -7.02 -10.20 -12.16
N LEU A 179 -7.59 -9.04 -11.83
CA LEU A 179 -8.58 -8.37 -12.67
C LEU A 179 -7.99 -7.98 -14.03
N SER A 180 -6.75 -7.48 -14.05
CA SER A 180 -6.06 -7.09 -15.28
C SER A 180 -5.74 -8.27 -16.19
N ALA A 181 -5.32 -9.40 -15.60
CA ALA A 181 -5.09 -10.63 -16.36
C ALA A 181 -6.40 -11.20 -16.96
N SER A 182 -7.54 -10.91 -16.33
CA SER A 182 -8.85 -11.43 -16.74
C SER A 182 -9.61 -10.51 -17.70
N CYS A 183 -9.16 -9.26 -17.91
CA CYS A 183 -9.82 -8.27 -18.76
C CYS A 183 -8.88 -7.83 -19.90
N PRO A 184 -9.03 -8.38 -21.12
CA PRO A 184 -8.27 -7.91 -22.28
C PRO A 184 -8.43 -6.41 -22.50
N VAL A 185 -7.33 -5.73 -22.84
CA VAL A 185 -7.25 -4.28 -23.12
C VAL A 185 -8.32 -3.80 -24.11
N GLU A 186 -8.77 -4.65 -25.04
CA GLU A 186 -9.82 -4.35 -26.02
C GLU A 186 -11.23 -4.13 -25.42
N LEU A 187 -11.48 -4.56 -24.18
CA LEU A 187 -12.76 -4.41 -23.48
C LEU A 187 -12.80 -3.21 -22.53
N ALA A 188 -11.68 -2.53 -22.29
CA ALA A 188 -11.65 -1.32 -21.45
C ALA A 188 -12.52 -0.18 -22.05
N SER A 189 -12.70 -0.18 -23.38
CA SER A 189 -13.56 0.74 -24.13
C SER A 189 -14.96 0.21 -24.46
N GLY A 190 -15.29 -1.06 -24.12
CA GLY A 190 -16.54 -1.74 -24.51
C GLY A 190 -17.35 -2.32 -23.34
N GLU A 191 -18.57 -2.77 -23.63
CA GLU A 191 -19.38 -3.59 -22.71
C GLU A 191 -18.65 -4.92 -22.43
N TRP A 192 -18.73 -5.43 -21.20
CA TRP A 192 -18.09 -6.70 -20.83
C TRP A 192 -18.65 -7.88 -21.64
N PRO A 193 -17.89 -8.97 -21.84
CA PRO A 193 -18.30 -10.12 -22.66
C PRO A 193 -19.59 -10.80 -22.20
N ASP A 194 -19.99 -10.62 -20.95
CA ASP A 194 -21.20 -11.21 -20.37
C ASP A 194 -22.46 -10.32 -20.53
N GLY A 195 -22.35 -9.17 -21.20
CA GLY A 195 -23.45 -8.23 -21.37
C GLY A 195 -23.93 -7.60 -20.06
N SER A 196 -23.21 -7.82 -18.95
CA SER A 196 -23.51 -7.15 -17.70
C SER A 196 -23.07 -5.69 -17.83
N ASN A 197 -24.07 -4.81 -17.94
CA ASN A 197 -23.84 -3.39 -17.73
C ASN A 197 -23.13 -3.24 -16.39
N GLY A 198 -21.94 -2.62 -16.38
CA GLY A 198 -21.07 -2.41 -15.24
C GLY A 198 -21.74 -1.63 -14.10
N ARG A 199 -22.70 -2.28 -13.44
CA ARG A 199 -23.54 -1.78 -12.36
C ARG A 199 -22.81 -1.73 -11.04
N ASN A 200 -21.55 -2.15 -10.99
CA ASN A 200 -20.73 -1.90 -9.83
C ASN A 200 -20.02 -0.55 -10.00
N PRO A 201 -20.54 0.54 -9.39
CA PRO A 201 -19.95 1.88 -9.50
C PRO A 201 -18.51 1.93 -8.99
N LEU A 202 -18.10 1.00 -8.13
CA LEU A 202 -16.70 0.81 -7.75
C LEU A 202 -15.88 0.43 -8.98
N PHE A 203 -16.24 -0.63 -9.71
CA PHE A 203 -15.49 -1.07 -10.89
C PHE A 203 -15.40 -0.02 -12.00
N LYS A 204 -16.41 0.84 -12.15
CA LYS A 204 -16.37 1.94 -13.13
C LYS A 204 -15.29 2.98 -12.78
N ARG A 205 -15.04 3.23 -11.49
CA ARG A 205 -13.96 4.11 -11.01
C ARG A 205 -12.57 3.49 -11.21
N PHE A 206 -12.48 2.16 -11.15
CA PHE A 206 -11.22 1.41 -11.18
C PHE A 206 -10.75 0.96 -12.57
N ARG A 207 -11.55 1.20 -13.62
CA ARG A 207 -11.23 0.77 -14.99
C ARG A 207 -9.86 1.23 -15.48
N ALA A 208 -9.43 2.43 -15.10
CA ALA A 208 -8.12 2.94 -15.48
C ALA A 208 -7.01 1.96 -15.06
N HIS A 209 -6.97 1.56 -13.79
CA HIS A 209 -5.88 0.73 -13.27
C HIS A 209 -5.98 -0.76 -13.68
N ALA A 210 -7.11 -1.18 -14.25
CA ALA A 210 -7.40 -2.56 -14.59
C ALA A 210 -6.72 -3.05 -15.88
N ASN A 211 -6.05 -2.19 -16.66
CA ASN A 211 -5.22 -2.66 -17.78
C ASN A 211 -3.81 -3.07 -17.33
N GLY A 212 -3.48 -2.90 -16.05
CA GLY A 212 -2.17 -3.17 -15.48
C GLY A 212 -1.06 -2.22 -15.94
N LEU A 213 -1.35 -1.14 -16.65
CA LEU A 213 -0.34 -0.20 -17.18
C LEU A 213 -0.21 1.01 -16.26
N TRP A 214 0.41 0.78 -15.11
CA TRP A 214 0.63 1.81 -14.11
C TRP A 214 1.96 1.62 -13.37
N LEU A 215 2.49 2.73 -12.87
CA LEU A 215 3.71 2.82 -12.06
C LEU A 215 3.40 3.58 -10.78
N ARG A 216 4.14 3.29 -9.71
CA ARG A 216 3.99 4.01 -8.44
C ARG A 216 5.33 4.20 -7.73
N THR A 217 5.38 5.14 -6.79
CA THR A 217 6.40 5.15 -5.73
C THR A 217 5.76 5.64 -4.43
N PRO A 218 5.88 4.89 -3.31
CA PRO A 218 5.29 5.30 -2.03
C PRO A 218 6.04 6.44 -1.35
N ASP A 219 7.35 6.56 -1.57
CA ASP A 219 8.18 7.54 -0.88
C ASP A 219 9.40 7.96 -1.68
N GLU A 220 9.35 9.20 -2.17
CA GLU A 220 10.39 9.79 -2.99
C GLU A 220 10.73 11.19 -2.46
N PRO A 221 12.02 11.54 -2.28
CA PRO A 221 12.43 12.92 -2.04
C PRO A 221 11.80 13.86 -3.07
N PHE A 222 11.04 14.85 -2.58
CA PHE A 222 10.32 15.72 -3.48
C PHE A 222 11.28 16.73 -4.11
N HIS A 223 11.21 16.82 -5.43
CA HIS A 223 11.94 17.80 -6.23
C HIS A 223 10.94 18.78 -6.86
N PRO A 224 10.61 19.90 -6.20
CA PRO A 224 9.55 20.80 -6.66
C PRO A 224 9.60 21.24 -8.13
N PRO A 225 10.77 21.46 -8.76
CA PRO A 225 10.84 21.85 -10.17
C PRO A 225 10.20 20.83 -11.14
N VAL A 226 9.97 19.59 -10.71
CA VAL A 226 9.26 18.60 -11.52
C VAL A 226 7.81 19.02 -11.79
N ILE A 227 7.17 19.74 -10.86
CA ILE A 227 5.79 20.23 -11.04
C ILE A 227 5.75 21.32 -12.11
N ASP A 228 6.72 22.23 -12.09
CA ASP A 228 6.84 23.28 -13.12
C ASP A 228 7.09 22.65 -14.49
N TYR A 229 8.01 21.67 -14.56
CA TYR A 229 8.28 20.93 -15.79
C TYR A 229 7.04 20.19 -16.32
N LEU A 230 6.30 19.48 -15.47
CA LEU A 230 5.08 18.77 -15.89
C LEU A 230 3.98 19.76 -16.29
N THR A 231 3.92 20.92 -15.65
CA THR A 231 3.02 22.01 -16.03
C THR A 231 3.35 22.55 -17.43
N GLU A 232 4.64 22.70 -17.75
CA GLU A 232 5.07 23.07 -19.10
C GLU A 232 4.73 22.01 -20.15
N GLN A 233 4.87 20.72 -19.82
CA GLN A 233 4.59 19.62 -20.74
C GLN A 233 3.10 19.37 -20.96
N PHE A 234 2.28 19.49 -19.90
CA PHE A 234 0.91 18.99 -19.89
C PHE A 234 -0.15 20.05 -19.57
N GLY A 235 0.26 21.28 -19.28
CA GLY A 235 -0.60 22.35 -18.78
C GLY A 235 -0.83 22.27 -17.27
N GLU A 236 -1.63 23.21 -16.75
CA GLU A 236 -1.93 23.31 -15.32
C GLU A 236 -2.53 22.01 -14.76
N SER A 237 -1.95 21.53 -13.67
CA SER A 237 -2.50 20.42 -12.89
C SER A 237 -3.81 20.83 -12.19
N GLU A 238 -4.70 19.87 -11.99
CA GLU A 238 -5.69 19.98 -10.91
C GLU A 238 -4.95 19.85 -9.57
N ARG A 239 -5.15 20.82 -8.67
CA ARG A 239 -4.52 20.84 -7.34
C ARG A 239 -5.57 20.60 -6.26
N THR A 240 -5.36 19.58 -5.45
CA THR A 240 -6.23 19.25 -4.31
C THR A 240 -5.43 19.40 -3.02
N PRO A 241 -5.66 20.48 -2.24
CA PRO A 241 -5.03 20.66 -0.94
C PRO A 241 -5.43 19.55 0.03
N ARG A 242 -4.48 19.18 0.89
CA ARG A 242 -4.56 18.05 1.80
C ARG A 242 -4.18 18.53 3.22
N SER A 243 -4.55 17.77 4.25
CA SER A 243 -4.17 18.14 5.62
C SER A 243 -2.64 18.11 5.77
N GLY A 244 -2.12 19.02 6.59
CA GLY A 244 -0.71 18.99 6.97
C GLY A 244 0.28 19.54 5.95
N HIS A 245 -0.08 20.51 5.10
CA HIS A 245 0.81 21.09 4.07
C HIS A 245 1.24 20.07 3.01
N VAL A 246 0.27 19.35 2.49
CA VAL A 246 0.43 18.40 1.39
C VAL A 246 -0.55 18.81 0.30
N THR A 247 -0.14 18.68 -0.96
CA THR A 247 -1.00 18.91 -2.11
C THR A 247 -0.91 17.73 -3.07
N THR A 248 -2.06 17.29 -3.56
CA THR A 248 -2.14 16.33 -4.66
C THR A 248 -2.26 17.10 -5.99
N TYR A 249 -1.27 16.93 -6.86
CA TYR A 249 -1.23 17.43 -8.23
C TYR A 249 -1.69 16.32 -9.17
N THR A 250 -2.72 16.57 -9.98
CA THR A 250 -3.20 15.61 -10.99
C THR A 250 -3.10 16.20 -12.39
N PHE A 251 -2.24 15.63 -13.21
CA PHE A 251 -2.11 15.90 -14.63
C PHE A 251 -2.88 14.83 -15.42
N ARG A 252 -3.65 15.27 -16.43
CA ARG A 252 -4.42 14.37 -17.32
C ARG A 252 -4.04 14.57 -18.79
N PRO A 253 -2.78 14.29 -19.15
CA PRO A 253 -2.38 14.28 -20.56
C PRO A 253 -3.17 13.23 -21.36
N PRO A 254 -3.30 13.38 -22.69
CA PRO A 254 -3.95 12.38 -23.53
C PRO A 254 -3.36 10.97 -23.33
N GLY A 255 -4.23 9.98 -23.11
CA GLY A 255 -3.83 8.59 -22.95
C GLY A 255 -3.31 8.21 -21.57
N GLY A 256 -3.44 9.07 -20.54
CA GLY A 256 -3.09 8.68 -19.18
C GLY A 256 -3.31 9.75 -18.10
N THR A 257 -2.74 9.50 -16.93
CA THR A 257 -2.82 10.36 -15.74
C THR A 257 -1.54 10.22 -14.94
N ILE A 258 -1.01 11.36 -14.50
CA ILE A 258 0.10 11.43 -13.54
C ILE A 258 -0.45 12.13 -12.31
N ARG A 259 -0.39 11.45 -11.17
CA ARG A 259 -0.76 12.00 -9.87
C ARG A 259 0.45 12.02 -8.95
N ILE A 260 0.62 13.13 -8.26
CA ILE A 260 1.73 13.37 -7.35
C ILE A 260 1.13 13.93 -6.07
N THR A 261 1.26 13.22 -4.96
CA THR A 261 0.90 13.76 -3.65
C THR A 261 2.20 14.11 -2.94
N ALA A 262 2.44 15.40 -2.73
CA ALA A 262 3.71 15.89 -2.23
C ALA A 262 3.54 16.92 -1.12
N ASP A 263 4.53 17.00 -0.24
CA ASP A 263 4.70 18.13 0.67
C ASP A 263 4.73 19.46 -0.12
N GLU A 264 4.27 20.55 0.50
CA GLU A 264 4.36 21.88 -0.12
C GLU A 264 5.83 22.23 -0.47
N PRO A 265 6.09 22.85 -1.64
CA PRO A 265 7.44 23.15 -2.13
C PRO A 265 8.35 23.92 -1.16
N GLU A 266 7.77 24.71 -0.26
CA GLU A 266 8.52 25.51 0.72
C GLU A 266 9.12 24.68 1.85
N LEU A 267 8.72 23.40 1.98
CA LEU A 267 9.14 22.53 3.07
C LEU A 267 10.48 21.85 2.74
N THR A 268 11.45 22.02 3.64
CA THR A 268 12.75 21.34 3.52
C THR A 268 12.63 19.85 3.77
N GLY A 269 13.22 19.04 2.89
CA GLY A 269 13.18 17.58 3.00
C GLY A 269 11.80 16.99 2.69
N GLY A 270 11.02 17.68 1.86
CA GLY A 270 9.72 17.22 1.43
C GLY A 270 9.76 15.86 0.75
N LEU A 271 8.65 15.14 0.86
CA LEU A 271 8.44 13.84 0.23
C LEU A 271 7.30 13.91 -0.77
N SER A 272 7.28 12.94 -1.67
CA SER A 272 6.26 12.77 -2.69
C SER A 272 5.94 11.30 -2.87
N ALA A 273 4.65 11.02 -3.12
CA ALA A 273 4.16 9.74 -3.61
C ALA A 273 3.65 9.94 -5.02
N TRP A 274 3.94 8.98 -5.90
CA TRP A 274 3.62 9.07 -7.32
C TRP A 274 2.73 7.93 -7.74
N TRP A 275 1.77 8.25 -8.62
CA TRP A 275 0.94 7.29 -9.29
C TRP A 275 0.78 7.67 -10.76
N VAL A 276 1.24 6.82 -11.66
CA VAL A 276 1.20 7.03 -13.11
C VAL A 276 0.37 5.92 -13.72
N HIS A 277 -0.60 6.26 -14.56
CA HIS A 277 -1.42 5.28 -15.27
C HIS A 277 -1.58 5.72 -16.72
N THR A 278 -1.58 4.76 -17.65
CA THR A 278 -1.78 5.03 -19.08
C THR A 278 -2.61 3.97 -19.77
N GLU A 279 -3.18 4.31 -20.92
CA GLU A 279 -3.98 3.38 -21.73
C GLU A 279 -3.14 2.38 -22.54
N THR A 280 -1.89 2.75 -22.91
CA THR A 280 -1.02 1.91 -23.75
C THR A 280 0.42 1.80 -23.20
N PRO A 281 1.16 0.72 -23.49
CA PRO A 281 2.55 0.56 -23.07
C PRO A 281 3.48 1.67 -23.58
N GLU A 282 3.23 2.20 -24.77
CA GLU A 282 4.02 3.28 -25.38
C GLU A 282 3.85 4.57 -24.59
N ARG A 283 2.60 4.90 -24.21
CA ARG A 283 2.33 6.06 -23.35
C ARG A 283 2.95 5.89 -21.98
N LEU A 284 2.92 4.69 -21.41
CA LEU A 284 3.60 4.42 -20.15
C LEU A 284 5.11 4.64 -20.26
N ALA A 285 5.71 4.22 -21.39
CA ALA A 285 7.14 4.39 -21.65
C ALA A 285 7.51 5.88 -21.79
N GLU A 286 6.70 6.65 -22.52
CA GLU A 286 6.87 8.11 -22.66
C GLU A 286 6.80 8.80 -21.29
N PHE A 287 5.79 8.50 -20.46
CA PHE A 287 5.66 9.11 -19.14
C PHE A 287 6.79 8.68 -18.21
N ALA A 288 7.16 7.40 -18.20
CA ALA A 288 8.29 6.93 -17.42
C ALA A 288 9.59 7.64 -17.83
N ALA A 289 9.85 7.80 -19.13
CA ALA A 289 11.05 8.47 -19.63
C ALA A 289 11.13 9.95 -19.22
N LEU A 290 9.98 10.63 -19.10
CA LEU A 290 9.89 12.00 -18.58
C LEU A 290 10.18 12.09 -17.08
N LEU A 291 9.86 11.03 -16.32
CA LEU A 291 9.95 11.02 -14.86
C LEU A 291 11.27 10.52 -14.30
N VAL A 292 11.89 9.51 -14.94
CA VAL A 292 13.16 8.92 -14.45
C VAL A 292 14.32 9.91 -14.25
N PRO A 293 14.44 11.06 -14.94
CA PRO A 293 15.53 12.01 -14.66
C PRO A 293 15.39 12.76 -13.33
N TRP A 294 14.25 12.68 -12.64
CA TRP A 294 13.95 13.47 -11.46
C TRP A 294 14.26 12.70 -10.17
N GLY A 295 15.23 13.20 -9.40
CA GLY A 295 15.57 12.65 -8.10
C GLY A 295 16.03 11.20 -8.14
N THR A 296 15.44 10.39 -7.28
CA THR A 296 15.63 8.94 -7.20
C THR A 296 14.52 8.16 -7.92
N LEU A 297 13.59 8.80 -8.66
CA LEU A 297 12.54 8.12 -9.43
C LEU A 297 13.08 7.08 -10.42
N ARG A 298 14.30 7.30 -10.92
CA ARG A 298 14.99 6.28 -11.72
C ARG A 298 15.03 4.94 -11.02
N ASP A 299 15.23 4.91 -9.71
CA ASP A 299 15.41 3.69 -8.92
C ASP A 299 14.16 3.32 -8.13
N THR A 300 13.37 4.31 -7.70
CA THR A 300 12.23 4.10 -6.80
C THR A 300 10.91 3.83 -7.51
N LEU A 301 10.75 4.18 -8.80
CA LEU A 301 9.55 3.80 -9.56
C LEU A 301 9.37 2.28 -9.56
N ARG A 302 8.16 1.82 -9.23
CA ARG A 302 7.78 0.41 -9.15
C ARG A 302 6.73 0.09 -10.20
N ALA A 303 6.80 -1.14 -10.70
CA ALA A 303 5.83 -1.73 -11.59
C ALA A 303 5.36 -3.06 -10.99
N ASP A 304 4.11 -3.10 -10.53
CA ASP A 304 3.56 -4.29 -9.87
C ASP A 304 2.96 -5.28 -10.87
N THR A 305 2.83 -4.93 -12.16
CA THR A 305 2.38 -5.85 -13.21
C THR A 305 3.51 -6.23 -14.16
N GLU A 306 3.40 -7.38 -14.82
CA GLU A 306 4.40 -7.82 -15.82
C GLU A 306 4.50 -6.86 -17.01
N ALA A 307 3.36 -6.38 -17.52
CA ALA A 307 3.31 -5.44 -18.63
C ALA A 307 4.01 -4.11 -18.31
N ALA A 308 3.71 -3.52 -17.14
CA ALA A 308 4.37 -2.30 -16.69
C ALA A 308 5.86 -2.52 -16.39
N ARG A 309 6.24 -3.70 -15.87
CA ARG A 309 7.64 -4.05 -15.59
C ARG A 309 8.48 -4.11 -16.87
N GLY A 310 7.93 -4.70 -17.93
CA GLY A 310 8.57 -4.72 -19.24
C GLY A 310 8.74 -3.32 -19.85
N VAL A 311 7.82 -2.39 -19.59
CA VAL A 311 7.99 -0.97 -19.96
C VAL A 311 9.12 -0.33 -19.14
N LEU A 312 9.06 -0.44 -17.81
CA LEU A 312 10.00 0.24 -16.93
C LEU A 312 11.45 -0.23 -17.14
N GLN A 313 11.66 -1.53 -17.38
CA GLN A 313 12.98 -2.08 -17.71
C GLN A 313 13.55 -1.48 -19.00
N ARG A 314 12.73 -1.31 -20.04
CA ARG A 314 13.16 -0.70 -21.32
C ARG A 314 13.53 0.78 -21.18
N VAL A 315 12.88 1.49 -20.27
CA VAL A 315 13.17 2.92 -20.02
C VAL A 315 14.43 3.10 -19.16
N ARG A 316 14.72 2.14 -18.28
CA ARG A 316 15.89 2.17 -17.39
C ARG A 316 17.19 1.68 -18.03
N GLY A 317 17.08 0.72 -18.94
CA GLY A 317 18.20 0.13 -19.69
C GLY A 317 18.70 1.04 -20.80
#